data_AF-A0AA88XDJ0-F1
#
_entry.id   AF-A0AA88XDJ0-F1
#
_cell.length_a   1.000
_cell.length_b   1.000
_cell.length_c   1.000
_cell.angle_alpha   90.00
_cell.angle_beta   90.00
_cell.angle_gamma   90.00
#
_symmetry.space_group_name_H-M   'P 1'
#
loop_
_entity.id
_entity.type
_entity.pdbx_description
1 polymer ?
#
loop_
_entity_poly.entity_id
_entity_poly.type
_entity_poly.pdbx_seq_one_letter_code
_entity_poly.pdbx_strand_id
1 'polypeptide(L)'
;MTGSKHGTHILVIPYQAPGHMLPLLDLIHQLAKRGLTVTMLVTPKILPQLQPLLSVHPSIKTIVIPFPPHPTIPDGVEDMKELPVFMVPELLTAMSEFYNPVLRWFQANPSPPHVDVAMTVMTIEKS
;
A
#
# COMPACT_ATOMS: atom_id res chain seq x y z
N MET A 1 -18.36 -0.21 31.72
CA MET A 1 -16.97 -0.25 31.22
C MET A 1 -16.97 -0.96 29.87
N THR A 2 -17.15 -0.23 28.78
CA THR A 2 -17.16 -0.80 27.43
C THR A 2 -15.71 -0.87 26.95
N GLY A 3 -15.09 -2.05 27.05
CA GLY A 3 -13.81 -2.30 26.41
C GLY A 3 -13.94 -2.01 24.92
N SER A 4 -13.15 -1.04 24.44
CA SER A 4 -12.94 -0.80 23.01
C SER A 4 -12.60 -2.14 22.35
N LYS A 5 -13.50 -2.68 21.51
CA LYS A 5 -13.11 -3.71 20.55
C LYS A 5 -12.15 -3.02 19.58
N HIS A 6 -10.85 -3.10 19.85
CA HIS A 6 -9.84 -2.70 18.89
C HIS A 6 -9.97 -3.63 17.68
N GLY A 7 -10.77 -3.22 16.68
CA GLY A 7 -10.93 -3.95 15.44
C GLY A 7 -9.57 -4.06 14.74
N THR A 8 -9.25 -5.23 14.20
CA THR A 8 -8.01 -5.43 13.44
C THR A 8 -7.98 -4.45 12.27
N HIS A 9 -6.95 -3.58 12.27
CA HIS A 9 -6.69 -2.62 11.22
C HIS A 9 -5.48 -3.09 10.41
N ILE A 10 -5.70 -3.27 9.11
CA ILE A 10 -4.72 -3.79 8.16
C ILE A 10 -4.26 -2.65 7.25
N LEU A 11 -2.94 -2.45 7.18
CA LEU A 11 -2.31 -1.62 6.16
C LEU A 11 -1.90 -2.50 4.98
N VAL A 12 -2.24 -2.07 3.77
CA VAL A 12 -1.89 -2.75 2.54
C VAL A 12 -1.02 -1.85 1.68
N ILE A 13 0.17 -2.34 1.34
CA ILE A 13 1.11 -1.67 0.43
C ILE A 13 1.20 -2.55 -0.83
N PRO A 14 0.50 -2.19 -1.92
CA PRO A 14 0.54 -2.93 -3.17
C PRO A 14 1.91 -2.79 -3.83
N TYR A 15 2.40 -3.88 -4.40
CA TYR A 15 3.53 -3.87 -5.31
C TYR A 15 3.05 -4.17 -6.72
N GLN A 16 3.31 -3.26 -7.67
CA GLN A 16 2.89 -3.43 -9.05
C GLN A 16 3.86 -4.35 -9.78
N ALA A 17 3.58 -5.65 -9.71
CA ALA A 17 4.20 -6.67 -10.54
C ALA A 17 3.13 -7.37 -11.40
N PRO A 18 3.49 -7.86 -12.61
CA PRO A 18 2.57 -8.63 -13.45
C PRO A 18 1.91 -9.78 -12.67
N GLY A 19 0.57 -9.85 -12.72
CA GLY A 19 -0.19 -10.93 -12.07
C GLY A 19 -0.50 -10.76 -10.58
N HIS A 20 0.08 -9.78 -9.87
CA HIS A 20 -0.11 -9.63 -8.42
C HIS A 20 -1.32 -8.78 -8.00
N MET A 21 -1.74 -7.83 -8.84
CA MET A 21 -2.80 -6.88 -8.48
C MET A 21 -4.17 -7.53 -8.32
N LEU A 22 -4.59 -8.43 -9.22
CA LEU A 22 -5.92 -9.04 -9.13
C LEU A 22 -6.09 -9.88 -7.84
N PRO A 23 -5.17 -10.80 -7.49
CA PRO A 23 -5.25 -11.53 -6.22
C PRO A 23 -5.26 -10.61 -4.99
N LEU A 24 -4.52 -9.51 -5.03
CA LEU A 24 -4.49 -8.53 -3.94
C LEU A 24 -5.85 -7.84 -3.76
N LEU A 25 -6.48 -7.40 -4.85
CA LEU A 25 -7.80 -6.77 -4.80
C LEU A 25 -8.87 -7.75 -4.29
N ASP A 26 -8.79 -9.01 -4.71
CA ASP A 26 -9.67 -10.07 -4.20
C ASP A 26 -9.48 -10.30 -2.69
N LEU A 27 -8.23 -10.36 -2.22
CA LEU A 27 -7.93 -10.46 -0.80
C LEU A 27 -8.53 -9.29 -0.02
N ILE A 28 -8.30 -8.05 -0.48
CA ILE A 28 -8.81 -6.85 0.19
C ILE A 28 -10.34 -6.85 0.22
N HIS A 29 -10.98 -7.26 -0.88
CA HIS A 29 -12.44 -7.41 -0.93
C HIS A 29 -12.95 -8.38 0.15
N GLN A 30 -12.28 -9.53 0.33
CA GLN A 30 -12.66 -10.50 1.37
C GLN A 30 -12.42 -9.97 2.79
N LEU A 31 -11.32 -9.24 3.02
CA LEU A 31 -11.04 -8.60 4.30
C LEU A 31 -12.11 -7.56 4.66
N ALA A 32 -12.46 -6.69 3.70
CA ALA A 32 -13.50 -5.68 3.88
C ALA A 32 -14.88 -6.31 4.16
N LYS A 33 -15.25 -7.39 3.44
CA LYS A 33 -16.51 -8.13 3.69
C LYS A 33 -16.61 -8.71 5.10
N ARG A 34 -15.48 -9.00 5.75
CA ARG A 34 -15.43 -9.49 7.14
C ARG A 34 -15.51 -8.36 8.18
N GLY A 35 -15.69 -7.12 7.74
CA GLY A 35 -15.77 -5.95 8.62
C GLY A 35 -14.42 -5.51 9.19
N LEU A 36 -13.31 -5.92 8.56
CA LEU A 36 -11.96 -5.48 8.94
C LEU A 36 -11.69 -4.08 8.41
N THR A 37 -11.00 -3.27 9.20
CA THR A 37 -10.55 -1.95 8.75
C THR A 37 -9.35 -2.13 7.83
N VAL A 38 -9.43 -1.61 6.61
CA VAL A 38 -8.34 -1.68 5.64
C VAL A 38 -7.96 -0.27 5.18
N THR A 39 -6.67 0.01 5.20
CA THR A 39 -6.09 1.20 4.57
C THR A 39 -5.09 0.76 3.50
N MET A 40 -5.20 1.31 2.30
CA MET A 40 -4.27 1.07 1.21
C MET A 40 -3.32 2.26 1.04
N LEU A 41 -2.02 2.01 1.07
CA LEU A 41 -1.01 3.00 0.74
C LEU A 41 -0.64 2.85 -0.72
N VAL A 42 -0.84 3.88 -1.52
CA VAL A 42 -0.80 3.80 -2.98
C VAL A 42 -0.06 5.00 -3.57
N THR A 43 0.41 4.85 -4.80
CA THR A 43 0.93 5.96 -5.58
C THR A 43 -0.16 6.55 -6.49
N PRO A 44 0.04 7.76 -7.04
CA PRO A 44 -0.95 8.40 -7.91
C PRO A 44 -1.38 7.53 -9.11
N LYS A 45 -0.49 6.77 -9.75
CA LYS A 45 -0.87 5.89 -10.88
C LYS A 45 -1.68 4.67 -10.47
N ILE A 46 -1.58 4.22 -9.22
CA ILE A 46 -2.31 3.06 -8.70
C ILE A 46 -3.76 3.44 -8.37
N LEU A 47 -3.99 4.65 -7.85
CA LEU A 47 -5.29 5.05 -7.30
C LEU A 47 -6.47 4.87 -8.27
N PRO A 48 -6.39 5.24 -9.57
CA PRO A 48 -7.49 5.01 -10.51
C PRO A 48 -7.84 3.53 -10.71
N GLN A 49 -6.86 2.63 -10.57
CA GLN A 49 -7.05 1.18 -10.74
C GLN A 49 -7.86 0.57 -9.59
N LEU A 50 -7.93 1.26 -8.44
CA LEU A 50 -8.66 0.81 -7.26
C LEU A 50 -10.13 1.23 -7.24
N GLN A 51 -10.56 2.11 -8.15
CA GLN A 51 -11.91 2.65 -8.17
C GLN A 51 -13.03 1.59 -8.13
N PRO A 52 -12.93 0.44 -8.84
CA PRO A 52 -13.94 -0.60 -8.74
C PRO A 52 -14.07 -1.18 -7.32
N LEU A 53 -12.94 -1.38 -6.63
CA LEU A 53 -12.92 -1.91 -5.27
C LEU A 53 -13.46 -0.88 -4.26
N LEU A 54 -13.03 0.38 -4.38
CA LEU A 54 -13.45 1.48 -3.50
C LEU A 54 -14.94 1.81 -3.65
N SER A 55 -15.50 1.61 -4.85
CA SER A 55 -16.94 1.78 -5.10
C SER A 55 -17.78 0.73 -4.36
N VAL A 56 -17.27 -0.51 -4.25
CA VAL A 56 -17.93 -1.60 -3.52
C VAL A 56 -17.73 -1.47 -2.00
N HIS A 57 -16.56 -1.00 -1.58
CA HIS A 57 -16.18 -0.86 -0.18
C HIS A 57 -15.71 0.56 0.17
N PRO A 58 -16.64 1.53 0.33
CA PRO A 58 -16.29 2.92 0.64
C PRO A 58 -15.60 3.11 1.99
N SER A 59 -15.63 2.11 2.87
CA SER A 59 -14.94 2.10 4.15
C SER A 59 -13.42 1.88 4.03
N ILE A 60 -12.94 1.38 2.88
CA ILE A 60 -11.51 1.26 2.62
C ILE A 60 -10.92 2.66 2.47
N LYS A 61 -9.90 2.96 3.26
CA LYS A 61 -9.17 4.23 3.17
C LYS A 61 -8.00 4.11 2.22
N THR A 62 -7.64 5.20 1.56
CA THR A 62 -6.44 5.27 0.73
C THR A 62 -5.53 6.39 1.21
N ILE A 63 -4.23 6.11 1.31
CA ILE A 63 -3.17 7.08 1.53
C ILE A 63 -2.42 7.18 0.21
N VAL A 64 -2.37 8.38 -0.39
CA VAL A 64 -1.63 8.60 -1.63
C VAL A 64 -0.27 9.18 -1.29
N ILE A 65 0.81 8.48 -1.67
CA ILE A 65 2.19 8.94 -1.49
C ILE A 65 2.81 9.07 -2.88
N PRO A 66 3.41 10.23 -3.24
CA PRO A 66 4.10 10.38 -4.51
C PRO A 66 5.21 9.35 -4.67
N PHE A 67 5.38 8.80 -5.87
CA PHE A 67 6.48 7.90 -6.14
C PHE A 67 7.82 8.65 -6.02
N PRO A 68 8.85 8.09 -5.34
CA PRO A 68 10.11 8.78 -5.11
C PRO A 68 10.90 8.93 -6.41
N PRO A 69 11.53 10.09 -6.66
CA PRO A 69 12.37 10.26 -7.84
C PRO A 69 13.60 9.34 -7.76
N HIS A 70 14.08 8.86 -8.91
CA HIS A 70 15.29 8.05 -8.98
C HIS A 70 16.12 8.43 -10.22
N PRO A 71 17.46 8.56 -10.13
CA PRO A 71 18.29 9.08 -11.23
C PRO A 71 18.18 8.30 -12.55
N THR A 72 17.84 7.02 -12.48
CA THR A 72 17.77 6.10 -13.63
C THR A 72 16.34 5.72 -14.03
N ILE A 73 15.33 6.08 -13.23
CA ILE A 73 13.93 5.78 -13.53
C ILE A 73 13.34 7.03 -14.19
N PRO A 74 12.74 6.92 -15.39
CA PRO A 74 12.11 8.05 -16.03
C PRO A 74 10.98 8.64 -15.18
N ASP A 75 10.80 9.95 -15.26
CA ASP A 75 9.74 10.65 -14.54
C ASP A 75 8.36 10.06 -14.85
N GLY A 76 7.59 9.85 -13.79
CA GLY A 76 6.25 9.29 -13.86
C GLY A 76 6.21 7.78 -14.01
N VAL A 77 7.30 7.04 -14.12
CA VAL A 77 7.27 5.57 -14.11
C VAL A 77 7.10 5.05 -12.68
N GLU A 78 6.05 4.26 -12.45
CA GLU A 78 5.70 3.71 -11.13
C GLU A 78 5.38 2.20 -11.17
N ASP A 79 5.07 1.64 -12.35
CA ASP A 79 4.77 0.22 -12.53
C ASP A 79 5.98 -0.52 -13.12
N MET A 80 6.31 -1.68 -12.56
CA MET A 80 7.38 -2.57 -13.03
C MET A 80 7.22 -2.95 -14.51
N LYS A 81 5.98 -3.02 -15.03
CA LYS A 81 5.70 -3.31 -16.44
C LYS A 81 6.23 -2.25 -17.40
N GLU A 82 6.43 -1.03 -16.92
CA GLU A 82 6.95 0.09 -17.71
C GLU A 82 8.49 0.05 -17.80
N LEU A 83 9.15 -0.86 -17.08
CA LEU A 83 10.61 -0.99 -17.03
C LEU A 83 11.08 -2.37 -17.51
N PRO A 84 12.20 -2.45 -18.25
CA PRO A 84 12.98 -3.66 -18.39
C PRO A 84 13.28 -4.35 -17.05
N VAL A 85 13.25 -5.69 -17.05
CA VAL A 85 13.47 -6.52 -15.84
C VAL A 85 14.81 -6.23 -15.15
N PHE A 86 15.83 -5.83 -15.89
CA PHE A 86 17.13 -5.49 -15.29
C PHE A 86 17.11 -4.20 -14.46
N MET A 87 16.07 -3.36 -14.58
CA MET A 87 15.90 -2.12 -13.79
C MET A 87 15.06 -2.30 -12.51
N VAL A 88 14.71 -3.55 -12.19
CA VAL A 88 13.97 -3.88 -10.96
C VAL A 88 14.72 -3.49 -9.68
N PRO A 89 16.05 -3.66 -9.57
CA PRO A 89 16.79 -3.19 -8.40
C PRO A 89 16.62 -1.69 -8.14
N GLU A 90 16.67 -0.88 -9.20
CA GLU A 90 16.50 0.58 -9.15
C GLU A 90 15.09 0.94 -8.69
N LEU A 91 14.07 0.23 -9.19
CA LEU A 91 12.69 0.40 -8.73
C LEU A 91 12.55 0.10 -7.23
N LEU A 92 13.17 -0.99 -6.75
CA LEU A 92 13.16 -1.35 -5.34
C LEU A 92 13.93 -0.33 -4.48
N THR A 93 15.04 0.19 -4.97
CA THR A 93 15.78 1.28 -4.32
C THR A 93 14.91 2.53 -4.20
N ALA A 94 14.24 2.95 -5.28
CA ALA A 94 13.29 4.07 -5.23
C ALA A 94 12.17 3.82 -4.21
N MET A 95 11.60 2.61 -4.19
CA MET A 95 10.54 2.24 -3.24
C MET A 95 10.98 2.27 -1.77
N SER A 96 12.27 2.07 -1.47
CA SER A 96 12.77 2.12 -0.09
C SER A 96 12.57 3.51 0.55
N GLU A 97 12.52 4.56 -0.25
CA GLU A 97 12.25 5.93 0.20
C GLU A 97 10.80 6.13 0.69
N PHE A 98 9.90 5.15 0.48
CA PHE A 98 8.58 5.15 1.12
C PHE A 98 8.65 4.96 2.64
N TYR A 99 9.75 4.42 3.18
CA TYR A 99 9.87 4.13 4.61
C TYR A 99 9.54 5.35 5.49
N ASN A 100 10.19 6.49 5.23
CA ASN A 100 10.02 7.71 6.02
C ASN A 100 8.59 8.29 5.97
N PRO A 101 7.95 8.47 4.79
CA PRO A 101 6.58 8.95 4.74
C PRO A 101 5.57 7.95 5.32
N VAL A 102 5.77 6.63 5.16
CA VAL A 102 4.94 5.60 5.83
C VAL A 102 5.07 5.71 7.34
N LEU A 103 6.30 5.78 7.86
CA LEU A 103 6.57 5.86 9.29
C LEU A 103 5.94 7.12 9.91
N ARG A 104 6.08 8.28 9.25
CA ARG A 104 5.45 9.53 9.71
C ARG A 104 3.94 9.43 9.75
N TRP A 105 3.33 8.85 8.72
CA TRP A 105 1.89 8.61 8.71
C TRP A 105 1.46 7.68 9.86
N PHE A 106 2.20 6.60 10.07
CA PHE A 106 1.92 5.62 11.12
C PHE A 106 1.97 6.25 12.51
N GLN A 107 3.00 7.05 12.79
CA GLN A 107 3.18 7.75 14.07
C GLN A 107 2.10 8.82 14.32
N ALA A 108 1.61 9.47 13.27
CA ALA A 108 0.56 10.49 13.37
C ALA A 108 -0.86 9.90 13.47
N ASN A 109 -1.03 8.60 13.22
CA ASN A 109 -2.35 7.96 13.19
C ASN A 109 -2.80 7.60 14.61
N PRO A 110 -3.93 8.15 15.12
CA PRO A 110 -4.43 7.86 16.46
C PRO A 110 -4.90 6.41 16.66
N SER A 111 -5.10 5.66 15.56
CA SER A 111 -5.40 4.22 15.58
C SER A 111 -4.56 3.52 14.50
N PRO A 112 -3.26 3.32 14.76
CA PRO A 112 -2.37 2.75 13.77
C PRO A 112 -2.76 1.28 13.47
N PRO A 113 -2.47 0.79 12.26
CA PRO A 113 -2.62 -0.61 11.90
C PRO A 113 -1.96 -1.54 12.92
N HIS A 114 -2.61 -2.67 13.20
CA HIS A 114 -2.08 -3.72 14.08
C HIS A 114 -1.41 -4.86 13.30
N VAL A 115 -1.70 -4.96 12.00
CA VAL A 115 -1.17 -5.96 11.08
C VAL A 115 -0.83 -5.29 9.76
N ASP A 116 0.38 -5.54 9.26
CA ASP A 116 0.80 -5.08 7.95
C ASP A 116 0.71 -6.25 6.95
N VAL A 117 -0.06 -6.09 5.89
CA VAL A 117 -0.06 -7.00 4.74
C VAL A 117 0.66 -6.28 3.61
N ALA A 118 1.98 -6.41 3.60
CA ALA A 118 2.81 -5.82 2.57
C ALA A 118 2.98 -6.81 1.41
N MET A 119 2.71 -6.38 0.18
CA MET A 119 3.07 -7.13 -1.02
C MET A 119 4.48 -6.76 -1.55
N THR A 120 5.23 -5.96 -0.81
CA THR A 120 6.68 -5.76 -0.93
C THR A 120 7.30 -5.58 0.45
N VAL A 121 8.50 -6.11 0.66
CA VAL A 121 9.22 -6.14 1.95
C VAL A 121 9.62 -4.71 2.36
N MET A 122 8.83 -4.11 3.24
CA MET A 122 9.31 -3.07 4.15
C MET A 122 9.03 -3.58 5.56
N THR A 123 10.05 -4.15 6.20
CA THR A 123 9.97 -4.50 7.61
C THR A 123 10.09 -3.22 8.41
N ILE A 124 8.98 -2.69 8.91
CA ILE A 124 9.03 -1.68 9.97
C ILE A 124 9.21 -2.44 11.28
N GLU A 125 10.45 -2.58 11.73
CA GLU A 125 10.70 -3.13 13.06
C GLU A 125 10.20 -2.13 14.10
N LYS A 126 9.26 -2.61 14.92
CA LYS A 126 8.73 -1.88 16.06
C LYS A 126 9.83 -1.84 17.13
N SER A 127 10.52 -0.70 17.27
CA SER A 127 11.43 -0.46 18.40
C SER A 127 10.67 -0.35 19.72
#